data_AF-A0A7V5UAJ4-F1
#
_entry.id   AF-A0A7V5UAJ4-F1
#
_cell.length_a   1.000
_cell.length_b   1.000
_cell.length_c   1.000
_cell.angle_alpha   90.00
_cell.angle_beta   90.00
_cell.angle_gamma   90.00
#
_symmetry.space_group_name_H-M   'P 1'
#
loop_
_entity.id
_entity.type
_entity.pdbx_description
1 polymer ?
#
loop_
_entity_poly.entity_id
_entity_poly.type
_entity_poly.pdbx_seq_one_letter_code
_entity_poly.pdbx_strand_id
1 'polypeptide(L)' 'QIAHRARNLKGHGLDEGISTRLLVYAGQLIQKGIEPLAACSMTLVTPLTDDPDMRDTLNAAVETFFG' A
#
# COMPACT_ATOMS: atom_id res chain seq x y z
N GLN A 1 -8.88 5.48 -0.77
CA GLN A 1 -9.34 4.32 -1.57
C GLN A 1 -8.35 3.14 -1.56
N ILE A 2 -7.03 3.34 -1.67
CA ILE A 2 -6.01 2.26 -1.63
C ILE A 2 -6.19 1.33 -0.42
N ALA A 3 -6.23 1.87 0.81
CA ALA A 3 -6.40 1.07 2.03
C ALA A 3 -7.69 0.25 2.07
N HIS A 4 -8.79 0.76 1.51
CA HIS A 4 -10.05 0.02 1.46
C HIS A 4 -9.93 -1.22 0.58
N ARG A 5 -9.28 -1.09 -0.59
CA ARG A 5 -9.04 -2.22 -1.50
C ARG A 5 -8.16 -3.28 -0.85
N ALA A 6 -7.05 -2.88 -0.23
CA ALA A 6 -6.16 -3.83 0.45
C ALA A 6 -6.84 -4.55 1.63
N ARG A 7 -7.67 -3.84 2.41
CA ARG A 7 -8.42 -4.47 3.52
C ARG A 7 -9.44 -5.50 3.04
N ASN A 8 -10.00 -5.33 1.84
CA ASN A 8 -10.90 -6.32 1.24
C ASN A 8 -10.16 -7.59 0.79
N LEU A 9 -8.84 -7.56 0.64
CA LEU A 9 -8.01 -8.73 0.31
C LEU A 9 -7.59 -9.53 1.55
N LYS A 10 -7.96 -9.09 2.76
CA LYS A 10 -7.71 -9.86 3.98
C LYS A 10 -8.41 -11.23 3.89
N GLY A 11 -7.67 -12.30 4.16
CA GLY A 11 -8.15 -13.68 3.99
C GLY A 11 -8.22 -14.16 2.54
N HIS A 12 -7.78 -13.34 1.58
CA HIS A 12 -7.74 -13.62 0.14
C HIS A 12 -6.31 -13.39 -0.38
N GLY A 13 -5.31 -13.92 0.33
CA GLY A 13 -3.88 -13.75 0.03
C GLY A 13 -3.14 -12.74 0.91
N LEU A 14 -3.85 -11.96 1.74
CA LEU A 14 -3.25 -11.16 2.80
C LEU A 14 -3.69 -11.64 4.19
N ASP A 15 -2.74 -11.78 5.10
CA ASP A 15 -3.01 -12.08 6.52
C ASP A 15 -3.66 -10.88 7.23
N GLU A 16 -3.25 -9.66 6.85
CA GLU A 16 -3.79 -8.42 7.37
C GLU A 16 -3.93 -7.32 6.30
N GLY A 17 -4.83 -6.37 6.55
CA GLY A 17 -5.03 -5.22 5.66
C GLY A 17 -4.20 -4.02 6.10
N ILE A 18 -4.10 -3.00 5.22
CA ILE A 18 -3.40 -1.74 5.53
C ILE A 18 -3.93 -1.11 6.82
N SER A 19 -3.06 -1.04 7.83
CA SER A 19 -3.36 -0.35 9.09
C SER A 19 -3.37 1.17 8.93
N THR A 20 -4.05 1.88 9.82
CA THR A 20 -4.04 3.35 9.82
C THR A 20 -2.64 3.92 10.07
N ARG A 21 -1.78 3.19 10.80
CA ARG A 21 -0.39 3.60 11.03
C ARG A 21 0.41 3.68 9.73
N LEU A 22 0.24 2.70 8.85
CA LEU A 22 0.92 2.69 7.55
C LEU A 22 0.45 3.85 6.65
N LEU A 23 -0.83 4.24 6.73
CA LEU A 23 -1.33 5.42 6.01
C LEU A 23 -0.70 6.73 6.51
N VAL A 24 -0.53 6.85 7.83
CA VAL A 24 0.16 8.02 8.41
C VAL A 24 1.61 8.07 7.94
N TYR A 25 2.32 6.93 7.89
CA TYR A 25 3.70 6.89 7.39
C TYR A 25 3.79 7.25 5.90
N ALA A 26 2.88 6.75 5.07
CA ALA A 26 2.81 7.14 3.66
C ALA A 26 2.68 8.67 3.53
N GLY A 27 1.74 9.27 4.27
CA GLY A 27 1.54 10.72 4.27
C GLY A 27 2.75 11.50 4.76
N GLN A 28 3.45 11.01 5.78
CA GLN A 28 4.68 11.63 6.29
C GLN A 28 5.82 11.60 5.27
N LEU A 29 5.98 10.51 4.51
CA LEU A 29 6.98 10.44 3.45
C LEU A 29 6.65 11.40 2.30
N ILE A 30 5.39 11.46 1.89
CA ILE A 30 4.91 12.41 0.87
C ILE A 30 5.15 13.86 1.33
N GLN A 31 4.84 14.17 2.59
CA GLN A 31 5.10 15.50 3.16
C GLN A 31 6.59 15.87 3.14
N LYS A 32 7.49 14.87 3.22
CA LYS A 32 8.95 15.06 3.12
C LYS A 32 9.46 15.12 1.68
N GLY A 33 8.59 15.13 0.68
CA GLY A 33 8.94 15.24 -0.74
C GLY A 33 9.28 13.91 -1.42
N ILE A 34 8.94 12.77 -0.80
CA ILE A 34 9.02 11.47 -1.49
C ILE A 34 7.82 11.35 -2.43
N GLU A 35 8.09 10.90 -3.66
CA GLU A 35 7.05 10.67 -4.67
C GLU A 35 5.92 9.77 -4.13
N PRO A 36 4.64 10.11 -4.35
CA PRO A 36 3.51 9.35 -3.81
C PRO A 36 3.54 7.85 -4.12
N LEU A 37 3.89 7.48 -5.35
CA LEU A 37 4.04 6.07 -5.76
C LEU A 37 5.09 5.35 -4.91
N ALA A 38 6.28 5.96 -4.74
CA ALA A 38 7.36 5.39 -3.95
C ALA A 38 7.01 5.32 -2.46
N ALA A 39 6.43 6.39 -1.91
CA ALA A 39 6.00 6.45 -0.52
C ALA A 39 4.96 5.37 -0.21
N CYS A 40 3.95 5.22 -1.07
CA CYS A 40 2.93 4.19 -0.92
C CYS A 40 3.48 2.78 -1.11
N SER A 41 4.36 2.53 -2.08
CA SER A 41 4.96 1.19 -2.24
C SER A 41 5.75 0.78 -1.00
N MET A 42 6.61 1.66 -0.48
CA MET A 42 7.44 1.42 0.71
C MET A 42 6.64 1.18 2.00
N THR A 43 5.48 1.83 2.14
CA THR A 43 4.74 1.84 3.42
C THR A 43 3.46 1.02 3.40
N LEU A 44 2.81 0.90 2.25
CA LEU A 44 1.50 0.27 2.09
C LEU A 44 1.56 -1.09 1.40
N VAL A 45 2.67 -1.43 0.72
CA VAL A 45 2.80 -2.66 -0.07
C VAL A 45 3.87 -3.58 0.53
N THR A 46 5.13 -3.14 0.53
CA THR A 46 6.26 -3.96 0.99
C THR A 46 6.07 -4.57 2.39
N PRO A 47 5.54 -3.85 3.39
CA PRO A 47 5.38 -4.40 4.73
C PRO A 47 4.25 -5.42 4.89
N LEU A 48 3.32 -5.52 3.93
CA LEU A 48 2.14 -6.38 4.07
C LEU A 48 2.34 -7.80 3.58
N THR A 49 3.29 -7.99 2.66
CA THR A 49 3.49 -9.29 2.02
C THR A 49 4.84 -9.37 1.32
N ASP A 50 5.43 -10.56 1.33
CA ASP A 50 6.58 -10.93 0.49
C ASP A 50 6.17 -11.67 -0.79
N ASP A 51 4.89 -11.99 -0.93
CA ASP A 51 4.35 -12.64 -2.13
C ASP A 51 4.36 -11.66 -3.32
N PRO A 52 5.02 -12.02 -4.44
CA PRO A 52 5.17 -11.13 -5.59
C PRO A 52 3.84 -10.80 -6.28
N ASP A 53 2.92 -11.76 -6.40
CA ASP A 53 1.62 -11.55 -7.06
C ASP A 53 0.74 -10.60 -6.23
N MET A 54 0.78 -10.73 -4.91
CA MET A 54 0.10 -9.81 -3.99
C MET A 54 0.73 -8.42 -4.00
N ARG A 55 2.06 -8.32 -4.11
CA ARG A 55 2.75 -7.03 -4.27
C ARG A 55 2.30 -6.33 -5.55
N ASP A 56 2.26 -7.04 -6.67
CA ASP A 56 1.84 -6.48 -7.96
C ASP A 56 0.38 -6.02 -7.90
N THR A 57 -0.50 -6.82 -7.30
CA THR A 57 -1.91 -6.46 -7.08
C THR A 57 -2.05 -5.17 -6.28
N LEU A 58 -1.29 -5.03 -5.19
CA LEU A 58 -1.32 -3.85 -4.33
C LEU A 58 -0.67 -2.63 -5.01
N ASN A 59 0.44 -2.80 -5.72
CA ASN A 59 1.09 -1.74 -6.48
C ASN A 59 0.18 -1.21 -7.60
N ALA A 60 -0.50 -2.08 -8.35
CA ALA A 60 -1.49 -1.67 -9.35
C ALA A 60 -2.62 -0.83 -8.72
N ALA A 61 -3.05 -1.17 -7.50
CA ALA A 61 -4.03 -0.38 -6.77
C ALA A 61 -3.48 1.00 -6.36
N VAL A 62 -2.18 1.15 -6.08
CA VAL A 62 -1.53 2.44 -5.82
C VAL A 62 -1.43 3.26 -7.11
N GLU A 63 -0.95 2.65 -8.19
CA GLU A 63 -0.79 3.27 -9.51
C GLU A 63 -2.11 3.85 -10.04
N THR A 64 -3.23 3.16 -9.81
CA THR A 64 -4.56 3.66 -10.21
C THR A 64 -4.89 5.06 -9.67
N PHE A 65 -4.30 5.49 -8.55
CA PHE A 65 -4.59 6.79 -7.91
C PHE A 65 -3.47 7.83 -8.02
N PHE A 66 -2.25 7.41 -8.38
CA PHE A 66 -1.07 8.28 -8.39
C PHE A 66 -0.27 8.24 -9.70
N GLY A 67 -0.64 7.37 -10.64
CA GLY A 67 -0.10 7.31 -12.00
C GLY A 67 -0.93 8.10 -13.01
#